data_AF-A0A0L6JNG9-F1
#
_entry.id   AF-A0A0L6JNG9-F1
#
_cell.length_a   1.000
_cell.length_b   1.000
_cell.length_c   1.000
_cell.angle_alpha   90.00
_cell.angle_beta   90.00
_cell.angle_gamma   90.00
#
_symmetry.space_group_name_H-M   'P 1'
#
loop_
_entity.id
_entity.type
_entity.pdbx_description
1 polymer ?
#
loop_
_entity_poly.entity_id
_entity_poly.type
_entity_poly.pdbx_seq_one_letter_code
_entity_poly.pdbx_strand_id
1 'polypeptide(L)'
;MNYILIRIISVSIFLVTAYKWGDCKNWKKYYPTMCFVGMADLIYVAIFNDKPLWDFPTNFLISPLDELLLIFGCFFPTVLVFLSRYPKKLLNQIAYNSMWIGIYMALELINLNLETIKYYNGWNIWWSLLHNTIQFPLIALHNKNPIVAWIIALVYLVICMKSFNVPFLVNL
;
A
#
# COMPACT_ATOMS: atom_id res chain seq x y z
N MET A 1 -16.46 6.42 17.43
CA MET A 1 -15.77 7.72 17.61
C MET A 1 -14.24 7.60 17.46
N ASN A 2 -13.60 6.55 17.99
CA ASN A 2 -12.14 6.39 17.94
C ASN A 2 -11.55 6.14 16.53
N TYR A 3 -12.21 5.33 15.69
CA TYR A 3 -11.71 5.00 14.33
C TYR A 3 -11.56 6.22 13.40
N ILE A 4 -12.53 7.14 13.46
CA ILE A 4 -12.53 8.38 12.66
C ILE A 4 -11.31 9.23 13.01
N LEU A 5 -11.06 9.42 14.31
CA LEU A 5 -9.94 10.22 14.78
C LEU A 5 -8.60 9.58 14.37
N ILE A 6 -8.46 8.27 14.50
CA ILE A 6 -7.26 7.53 14.06
C ILE A 6 -7.03 7.71 12.56
N ARG A 7 -8.09 7.62 11.74
CA ARG A 7 -8.00 7.82 10.28
C ARG A 7 -7.54 9.24 9.94
N ILE A 8 -8.16 10.27 10.52
CA ILE A 8 -7.80 11.68 10.29
C ILE A 8 -6.36 11.95 10.72
N ILE A 9 -5.94 11.44 11.89
CA ILE A 9 -4.56 11.59 12.38
C ILE A 9 -3.59 10.94 11.41
N SER A 10 -3.87 9.71 10.97
CA SER A 10 -3.00 8.96 10.05
C SER A 10 -2.82 9.71 8.73
N VAL A 11 -3.92 10.11 8.09
CA VAL A 11 -3.90 10.89 6.84
C VAL A 11 -3.13 12.20 7.03
N SER A 12 -3.37 12.91 8.13
CA SER A 12 -2.68 14.18 8.41
C SER A 12 -1.17 13.98 8.56
N ILE A 13 -0.73 12.91 9.23
CA ILE A 13 0.69 12.58 9.37
C ILE A 13 1.32 12.34 8.00
N PHE A 14 0.68 11.55 7.13
CA PHE A 14 1.20 11.29 5.78
C PHE A 14 1.25 12.55 4.91
N LEU A 15 0.20 13.37 4.92
CA LEU A 15 0.17 14.64 4.18
C LEU A 15 1.24 15.63 4.68
N VAL A 16 1.40 15.79 5.99
CA VAL A 16 2.45 16.66 6.57
C VAL A 16 3.84 16.13 6.25
N THR A 17 4.03 14.80 6.29
CA THR A 17 5.30 14.15 5.92
C THR A 17 5.62 14.40 4.45
N ALA A 18 4.65 14.25 3.55
CA ALA A 18 4.82 14.57 2.14
C ALA A 18 5.09 16.05 1.89
N TYR A 19 4.40 16.95 2.58
CA TYR A 19 4.64 18.38 2.47
C TYR A 19 6.06 18.76 2.94
N LYS A 20 6.55 18.17 4.03
CA LYS A 20 7.88 18.48 4.59
C LYS A 20 9.04 17.83 3.85
N TRP A 21 8.87 16.59 3.39
CA TRP A 21 9.97 15.78 2.87
C TRP A 21 9.80 15.29 1.44
N GLY A 22 8.59 15.35 0.89
CA GLY A 22 8.29 15.02 -0.50
C GLY A 22 8.70 16.11 -1.48
N ASP A 23 8.84 15.75 -2.75
CA ASP A 23 9.14 16.68 -3.83
C ASP A 23 7.85 17.26 -4.42
N CYS A 24 7.13 18.05 -3.61
CA CYS A 24 5.84 18.63 -3.97
C CYS A 24 5.92 19.54 -5.20
N LYS A 25 7.07 20.15 -5.49
CA LYS A 25 7.26 21.01 -6.68
C LYS A 25 7.22 20.20 -7.98
N ASN A 26 7.77 18.98 -7.97
CA ASN A 26 7.83 18.11 -9.15
C ASN A 26 6.92 16.88 -9.01
N TRP A 27 5.81 16.99 -8.26
CA TRP A 27 4.91 15.87 -7.96
C TRP A 27 4.47 15.08 -9.21
N LYS A 28 4.28 15.76 -10.35
CA LYS A 28 3.88 15.18 -11.64
C LYS A 28 4.83 14.07 -12.11
N LYS A 29 6.12 14.15 -11.76
CA LYS A 29 7.12 13.13 -12.08
C LYS A 29 6.79 11.77 -11.45
N TYR A 30 6.18 11.79 -10.26
CA TYR A 30 5.89 10.60 -9.47
C TYR A 30 4.45 10.13 -9.65
N TYR A 31 3.59 10.96 -10.25
CA TYR A 31 2.16 10.69 -10.43
C TYR A 31 1.85 9.34 -11.10
N PRO A 32 2.55 8.91 -12.18
CA PRO A 32 2.30 7.57 -12.74
C PRO A 32 2.50 6.44 -11.73
N THR A 33 3.49 6.56 -10.84
CA THR A 33 3.75 5.56 -9.81
C THR A 33 2.78 5.69 -8.62
N MET A 34 2.29 6.89 -8.33
CA MET A 34 1.20 7.08 -7.37
C MET A 34 -0.06 6.35 -7.85
N CYS A 35 -0.45 6.56 -9.11
CA CYS A 35 -1.57 5.86 -9.73
C CYS A 35 -1.35 4.34 -9.78
N PHE A 36 -0.12 3.87 -10.02
CA PHE A 36 0.20 2.44 -9.96
C PHE A 36 -0.12 1.83 -8.58
N VAL A 37 0.30 2.49 -7.49
CA VAL A 37 0.02 1.99 -6.13
C VAL A 37 -1.47 2.08 -5.81
N GLY A 38 -2.14 3.19 -6.14
CA GLY A 38 -3.58 3.31 -5.95
C GLY A 38 -4.38 2.28 -6.76
N MET A 39 -3.95 1.97 -7.99
CA MET A 39 -4.59 0.95 -8.81
C MET A 39 -4.37 -0.45 -8.23
N ALA A 40 -3.17 -0.75 -7.72
CA ALA A 40 -2.91 -2.04 -7.08
C ALA A 40 -3.82 -2.27 -5.86
N ASP A 41 -4.07 -1.22 -5.09
CA ASP A 41 -5.01 -1.24 -3.97
C ASP A 41 -6.47 -1.46 -4.44
N LEU A 42 -6.93 -0.70 -5.44
CA LEU A 42 -8.26 -0.91 -6.01
C LEU A 42 -8.44 -2.31 -6.63
N ILE A 43 -7.39 -2.86 -7.25
CA ILE A 43 -7.38 -4.24 -7.75
C ILE A 43 -7.54 -5.23 -6.58
N TYR A 44 -6.87 -5.00 -5.45
CA TYR A 44 -7.05 -5.82 -4.26
C TYR A 44 -8.51 -5.80 -3.78
N VAL A 45 -9.08 -4.60 -3.60
CA VAL A 45 -10.48 -4.45 -3.18
C VAL A 45 -11.44 -5.15 -4.15
N ALA A 46 -11.21 -5.03 -5.46
CA ALA A 46 -12.07 -5.65 -6.46
C ALA A 46 -11.95 -7.19 -6.49
N ILE A 47 -10.75 -7.74 -6.38
CA ILE A 47 -10.50 -9.19 -6.52
C ILE A 47 -10.81 -9.95 -5.23
N PHE A 48 -10.50 -9.35 -4.09
CA PHE A 48 -10.64 -10.01 -2.78
C PHE A 48 -11.94 -9.59 -2.07
N ASN A 49 -12.88 -8.92 -2.73
CA ASN A 49 -14.13 -8.42 -2.14
C ASN A 49 -14.91 -9.51 -1.38
N ASP A 50 -15.09 -10.69 -1.98
CA ASP A 50 -15.86 -11.79 -1.37
C ASP A 50 -15.03 -12.60 -0.35
N LYS A 51 -13.70 -12.44 -0.38
CA LYS A 51 -12.75 -13.18 0.46
C LYS A 51 -11.57 -12.28 0.86
N PRO A 52 -11.81 -11.25 1.70
CA PRO A 52 -10.78 -10.28 2.05
C PRO A 52 -9.63 -10.98 2.79
N LEU A 53 -8.39 -10.58 2.52
CA LEU A 53 -7.23 -11.09 3.26
C LEU A 53 -6.97 -10.24 4.51
N TRP A 54 -7.09 -8.94 4.35
CA TRP A 54 -7.22 -7.95 5.41
C TRP A 54 -8.32 -6.97 5.05
N ASP A 55 -8.86 -6.31 6.06
CA ASP A 55 -9.84 -5.23 5.86
C ASP A 55 -9.64 -4.13 6.91
N PHE A 56 -10.09 -2.93 6.58
CA PHE A 56 -10.19 -1.80 7.48
C PHE A 56 -11.65 -1.68 7.94
N PRO A 57 -12.04 -2.31 9.06
CA PRO A 57 -13.40 -2.19 9.57
C PRO A 57 -13.66 -0.74 10.00
N THR A 58 -14.29 0.06 9.14
CA THR A 58 -14.63 1.45 9.51
C THR A 58 -16.09 1.77 9.27
N ASN A 59 -16.65 2.55 10.21
CA ASN A 59 -17.97 3.16 10.12
C ASN A 59 -17.84 4.67 9.79
N PHE A 60 -16.74 5.10 9.18
CA PHE A 60 -16.45 6.53 8.98
C PHE A 60 -17.06 7.05 7.68
N LEU A 61 -16.64 6.47 6.57
CA LEU A 61 -17.14 6.75 5.24
C LEU A 61 -17.72 5.46 4.67
N ILE A 62 -18.57 5.59 3.64
CA ILE A 62 -18.90 4.41 2.83
C ILE A 62 -17.62 3.84 2.23
N SER A 63 -17.50 2.51 2.13
CA SER A 63 -16.25 1.82 1.82
C SER A 63 -15.47 2.41 0.63
N PRO A 64 -16.09 2.76 -0.51
CA PRO A 64 -15.36 3.35 -1.64
C PRO A 64 -14.71 4.72 -1.31
N LEU A 65 -15.36 5.54 -0.48
CA LEU A 65 -14.82 6.85 -0.10
C LEU A 65 -13.70 6.72 0.93
N ASP A 66 -13.77 5.74 1.85
CA ASP A 66 -12.66 5.47 2.78
C ASP A 66 -11.43 4.95 2.03
N GLU A 67 -11.63 4.15 0.99
CA GLU A 67 -10.53 3.66 0.13
C GLU A 67 -9.85 4.80 -0.63
N LEU A 68 -10.64 5.68 -1.27
CA LEU A 68 -10.07 6.85 -1.95
C LEU A 68 -9.34 7.76 -0.95
N LEU A 69 -9.84 7.90 0.28
CA LEU A 69 -9.16 8.66 1.32
C LEU A 69 -7.80 8.05 1.68
N LEU A 70 -7.68 6.72 1.75
CA LEU A 70 -6.41 6.03 1.96
C LEU A 70 -5.44 6.23 0.79
N ILE A 71 -5.93 6.08 -0.44
CA ILE A 71 -5.11 6.25 -1.65
C ILE A 71 -4.55 7.67 -1.72
N PHE A 72 -5.40 8.69 -1.66
CA PHE A 72 -4.97 10.09 -1.80
C PHE A 72 -4.31 10.64 -0.53
N GLY A 73 -4.73 10.16 0.65
CA GLY A 73 -4.29 10.67 1.94
C GLY A 73 -3.06 9.97 2.52
N CYS A 74 -2.78 8.73 2.13
CA CYS A 74 -1.66 7.93 2.66
C CYS A 74 -0.73 7.41 1.56
N PHE A 75 -1.27 6.72 0.55
CA PHE A 75 -0.42 6.03 -0.44
C PHE A 75 0.27 6.99 -1.41
N PHE A 76 -0.44 7.97 -1.94
CA PHE A 76 0.14 9.00 -2.81
C PHE A 76 1.25 9.81 -2.10
N PRO A 77 1.00 10.33 -0.88
CA PRO A 77 2.04 10.93 -0.05
C PRO A 77 3.25 10.02 0.18
N THR A 78 3.02 8.74 0.45
CA THR A 78 4.10 7.76 0.65
C THR A 78 4.96 7.63 -0.58
N VAL A 79 4.36 7.40 -1.75
CA VAL A 79 5.10 7.30 -3.02
C VAL A 79 5.90 8.57 -3.29
N LEU A 80 5.33 9.75 -3.01
CA LEU A 80 6.02 11.03 -3.19
C LEU A 80 7.29 11.13 -2.35
N VAL A 81 7.21 10.80 -1.05
CA VAL A 81 8.36 10.88 -0.13
C VAL A 81 9.38 9.79 -0.42
N PHE A 82 8.91 8.58 -0.71
CA PHE A 82 9.73 7.42 -1.01
C PHE A 82 10.58 7.67 -2.26
N LEU A 83 9.95 8.08 -3.37
CA LEU A 83 10.66 8.26 -4.64
C LEU A 83 11.51 9.53 -4.68
N SER A 84 11.11 10.62 -4.00
CA SER A 84 11.90 11.86 -3.99
C SER A 84 13.27 11.69 -3.33
N ARG A 85 13.40 10.71 -2.43
CA ARG A 85 14.60 10.44 -1.64
C ARG A 85 15.22 9.07 -1.94
N TYR A 86 14.75 8.38 -2.98
CA TYR A 86 15.22 7.04 -3.29
C TYR A 86 16.72 7.07 -3.69
N PRO A 87 17.60 6.33 -2.99
CA PRO A 87 19.04 6.47 -3.19
C PRO A 87 19.52 5.82 -4.49
N LYS A 88 20.69 6.25 -4.98
CA LYS A 88 21.29 5.70 -6.22
C LYS A 88 22.10 4.42 -6.00
N LYS A 89 22.80 4.30 -4.87
CA LYS A 89 23.68 3.15 -4.55
C LYS A 89 22.86 1.95 -4.07
N LEU A 90 23.20 0.75 -4.52
CA LEU A 90 22.45 -0.48 -4.21
C LEU A 90 22.33 -0.75 -2.71
N LEU A 91 23.44 -0.68 -1.95
CA LEU A 91 23.41 -0.91 -0.50
C LEU A 91 22.48 0.08 0.22
N ASN A 92 22.48 1.34 -0.21
CA ASN A 92 21.60 2.36 0.34
C ASN A 92 20.15 2.10 -0.07
N GLN A 93 19.89 1.56 -1.26
CA GLN A 93 18.54 1.16 -1.67
C GLN A 93 18.02 0.03 -0.79
N ILE A 94 18.83 -0.98 -0.49
CA ILE A 94 18.45 -2.08 0.40
C ILE A 94 18.07 -1.50 1.78
N ALA A 95 18.96 -0.71 2.40
CA ALA A 95 18.70 -0.09 3.69
C ALA A 95 17.45 0.83 3.67
N TYR A 96 17.25 1.58 2.59
CA TYR A 96 16.12 2.48 2.43
C TYR A 96 14.80 1.72 2.30
N ASN A 97 14.75 0.65 1.50
CA ASN A 97 13.58 -0.23 1.43
C ASN A 97 13.30 -0.88 2.79
N SER A 98 14.32 -1.43 3.46
CA SER A 98 14.17 -2.02 4.80
C SER A 98 13.60 -1.05 5.82
N MET A 99 14.02 0.23 5.79
CA MET A 99 13.45 1.27 6.65
C MET A 99 11.95 1.47 6.38
N TRP A 100 11.54 1.58 5.11
CA TRP A 100 10.13 1.76 4.74
C TRP A 100 9.26 0.55 5.05
N ILE A 101 9.78 -0.66 4.84
CA ILE A 101 9.16 -1.91 5.27
C ILE A 101 8.95 -1.86 6.78
N GLY A 102 9.98 -1.51 7.57
CA GLY A 102 9.89 -1.39 9.02
C GLY A 102 8.82 -0.37 9.47
N ILE A 103 8.73 0.79 8.81
CA ILE A 103 7.70 1.81 9.09
C ILE A 103 6.30 1.23 8.85
N TYR A 104 6.06 0.59 7.72
CA TYR A 104 4.75 0.03 7.38
C TYR A 104 4.36 -1.14 8.28
N MET A 105 5.31 -2.01 8.62
CA MET A 105 5.10 -3.08 9.59
C MET A 105 4.75 -2.52 10.98
N ALA A 106 5.43 -1.47 11.44
CA ALA A 106 5.12 -0.83 12.71
C ALA A 106 3.73 -0.18 12.70
N LEU A 107 3.38 0.52 11.61
CA LEU A 107 2.04 1.10 11.44
C LEU A 107 0.96 0.02 11.45
N GLU A 108 1.18 -1.08 10.76
CA GLU A 108 0.23 -2.19 10.71
C GLU A 108 0.04 -2.85 12.08
N LEU A 109 1.12 -3.10 12.83
CA LEU A 109 1.04 -3.60 14.20
C LEU A 109 0.27 -2.66 15.12
N ILE A 110 0.47 -1.34 15.00
CA ILE A 110 -0.31 -0.34 15.73
C ILE A 110 -1.79 -0.44 15.35
N ASN A 111 -2.10 -0.53 14.05
CA ASN A 111 -3.48 -0.61 13.57
C ASN A 111 -4.18 -1.93 13.96
N LEU A 112 -3.46 -3.05 13.99
CA LEU A 112 -3.98 -4.33 14.51
C LEU A 112 -4.35 -4.20 16.00
N ASN A 113 -3.49 -3.59 16.81
CA ASN A 113 -3.75 -3.36 18.23
C ASN A 113 -4.91 -2.38 18.48
N LEU A 114 -5.12 -1.43 17.56
CA LEU A 114 -6.24 -0.50 17.59
C LEU A 114 -7.52 -1.04 16.92
N GLU A 115 -7.47 -2.29 16.45
CA GLU A 115 -8.54 -2.97 15.69
C GLU A 115 -8.99 -2.24 14.41
N THR A 116 -8.18 -1.31 13.91
CA THR A 116 -8.44 -0.53 12.68
C THR A 116 -8.03 -1.29 11.41
N ILE A 117 -7.24 -2.36 11.57
CA ILE A 117 -6.98 -3.38 10.55
C ILE A 117 -7.35 -4.73 11.17
N LYS A 118 -7.98 -5.60 10.39
CA LYS A 118 -8.24 -6.99 10.78
C LYS A 118 -7.78 -7.94 9.68
N TYR A 119 -7.21 -9.07 10.10
CA TYR A 119 -6.82 -10.15 9.20
C TYR A 119 -7.91 -11.19 9.07
N TYR A 120 -8.01 -11.76 7.89
CA TYR A 120 -9.02 -12.74 7.49
C TYR A 120 -8.37 -13.80 6.59
N ASN A 121 -9.09 -14.90 6.39
CA ASN A 121 -8.77 -15.90 5.36
C ASN A 121 -7.32 -16.43 5.37
N GLY A 122 -6.68 -16.49 6.54
CA GLY A 122 -5.31 -17.00 6.72
C GLY A 122 -4.20 -15.97 6.54
N TRP A 123 -4.53 -14.72 6.22
CA TRP A 123 -3.55 -13.63 6.25
C TRP A 123 -3.02 -13.40 7.66
N ASN A 124 -1.76 -13.05 7.76
CA ASN A 124 -1.09 -12.76 9.02
C ASN A 124 0.09 -11.81 8.77
N ILE A 125 0.76 -11.41 9.86
CA ILE A 125 1.83 -10.42 9.81
C ILE A 125 3.01 -10.82 8.91
N TRP A 126 3.26 -12.11 8.70
CA TRP A 126 4.33 -12.59 7.82
C TRP A 126 3.99 -12.39 6.34
N TRP A 127 2.71 -12.53 5.98
CA TRP A 127 2.23 -12.19 4.64
C TRP A 127 2.33 -10.70 4.37
N SER A 128 2.04 -9.86 5.38
CA SER A 128 2.27 -8.42 5.28
C SER A 128 3.75 -8.06 5.13
N LEU A 129 4.64 -8.73 5.85
CA LEU A 129 6.08 -8.55 5.68
C LEU A 129 6.55 -8.91 4.27
N LEU A 130 6.08 -10.05 3.74
CA LEU A 130 6.38 -10.46 2.37
C LEU A 130 5.86 -9.45 1.35
N HIS A 131 4.61 -9.02 1.52
CA HIS A 131 3.98 -8.01 0.65
C HIS A 131 4.78 -6.71 0.64
N ASN A 132 5.14 -6.16 1.81
CA ASN A 132 5.94 -4.95 1.91
C ASN A 132 7.34 -5.12 1.31
N THR A 133 7.95 -6.30 1.48
CA THR A 133 9.27 -6.63 0.89
C THR A 133 9.25 -6.62 -0.63
N ILE A 134 8.12 -6.95 -1.24
CA ILE A 134 7.92 -6.88 -2.69
C ILE A 134 7.49 -5.48 -3.13
N GLN A 135 6.55 -4.86 -2.42
CA GLN A 135 5.92 -3.59 -2.78
C GLN A 135 6.93 -2.44 -2.90
N PHE A 136 7.80 -2.22 -1.91
CA PHE A 136 8.70 -1.05 -1.94
C PHE A 136 9.72 -1.10 -3.09
N PRO A 137 10.43 -2.22 -3.33
CA PRO A 137 11.26 -2.36 -4.53
C PRO A 137 10.44 -2.21 -5.82
N LEU A 138 9.21 -2.70 -5.85
CA LEU A 138 8.34 -2.62 -7.01
C LEU A 138 7.90 -1.19 -7.33
N ILE A 139 7.63 -0.36 -6.32
CA ILE A 139 7.38 1.08 -6.47
C ILE A 139 8.60 1.77 -7.11
N ALA A 140 9.79 1.48 -6.61
CA ALA A 140 11.03 2.03 -7.17
C ALA A 140 11.28 1.56 -8.60
N LEU A 141 10.96 0.30 -8.90
CA LEU A 141 11.06 -0.29 -10.24
C LEU A 141 10.05 0.34 -11.20
N HIS A 142 8.79 0.53 -10.79
CA HIS A 142 7.76 1.13 -11.64
C HIS A 142 8.17 2.51 -12.12
N ASN A 143 8.78 3.33 -11.24
CA ASN A 143 9.27 4.65 -11.60
C ASN A 143 10.39 4.64 -12.66
N LYS A 144 11.06 3.50 -12.88
CA LYS A 144 12.12 3.32 -13.88
C LYS A 144 11.65 2.54 -15.11
N ASN A 145 10.86 1.49 -14.89
CA ASN A 145 10.34 0.58 -15.92
C ASN A 145 8.92 0.13 -15.53
N PRO A 146 7.89 0.89 -15.93
CA PRO A 146 6.50 0.61 -15.60
C PRO A 146 6.02 -0.77 -16.06
N ILE A 147 6.41 -1.19 -17.27
CA ILE A 147 5.95 -2.45 -17.89
C ILE A 147 6.41 -3.64 -17.07
N VAL A 148 7.70 -3.68 -16.71
CA VAL A 148 8.24 -4.78 -15.90
C VAL A 148 7.62 -4.81 -14.52
N ALA A 149 7.37 -3.64 -13.91
CA ALA A 149 6.71 -3.56 -12.61
C ALA A 149 5.27 -4.10 -12.67
N TRP A 150 4.50 -3.78 -13.71
CA TRP A 150 3.16 -4.35 -13.91
C TRP A 150 3.17 -5.87 -14.08
N ILE A 151 4.11 -6.41 -14.87
CA ILE A 151 4.25 -7.86 -15.02
C ILE A 151 4.51 -8.52 -13.67
N ILE A 152 5.44 -8.00 -12.87
CA ILE A 152 5.75 -8.55 -11.55
C ILE A 152 4.55 -8.41 -10.60
N ALA A 153 3.84 -7.28 -10.61
CA ALA A 153 2.65 -7.05 -9.80
C ALA A 153 1.55 -8.09 -10.11
N LEU A 154 1.28 -8.33 -11.40
CA LEU A 154 0.27 -9.29 -11.84
C LEU A 154 0.66 -10.73 -11.53
N VAL A 155 1.94 -11.09 -11.68
CA VAL A 155 2.44 -12.40 -11.26
C VAL A 155 2.27 -12.59 -9.75
N TYR A 156 2.62 -11.57 -8.95
CA TYR A 156 2.43 -11.62 -7.50
C TYR A 156 0.95 -11.75 -7.12
N LEU A 157 0.06 -11.01 -7.78
CA LEU A 157 -1.39 -11.12 -7.60
C LEU A 157 -1.88 -12.56 -7.84
N VAL A 158 -1.47 -13.20 -8.95
CA VAL A 158 -1.83 -14.59 -9.26
C VAL A 158 -1.32 -15.55 -8.18
N ILE A 159 -0.11 -15.34 -7.66
CA ILE A 159 0.45 -16.15 -6.56
C ILE A 159 -0.39 -15.99 -5.28
N CYS A 160 -0.80 -14.76 -4.94
CA CYS A 160 -1.67 -14.49 -3.80
C CYS A 160 -3.03 -15.17 -3.98
N MET A 161 -3.68 -15.01 -5.13
CA MET A 161 -4.97 -15.64 -5.41
C MET A 161 -4.91 -17.16 -5.24
N LYS A 162 -3.85 -17.80 -5.75
CA LYS A 162 -3.63 -19.25 -5.56
C LYS A 162 -3.40 -19.62 -4.10
N SER A 163 -2.52 -18.89 -3.41
CA SER A 163 -2.16 -19.18 -2.00
C SER A 163 -3.37 -19.11 -1.07
N PHE A 164 -4.31 -18.20 -1.36
CA PHE A 164 -5.50 -17.98 -0.54
C PHE A 164 -6.78 -18.60 -1.13
N ASN A 165 -6.67 -19.44 -2.16
CA ASN A 165 -7.80 -20.10 -2.82
C ASN A 165 -8.90 -19.10 -3.23
N VAL A 166 -8.51 -18.02 -3.90
CA VAL A 166 -9.41 -17.05 -4.55
C VAL A 166 -9.61 -17.49 -6.00
N PRO A 167 -10.87 -17.67 -6.45
CA PRO A 167 -11.15 -18.17 -7.80
C PRO A 167 -10.78 -17.14 -8.87
N PHE A 168 -10.31 -17.63 -10.03
CA PHE A 168 -10.03 -16.80 -11.20
C PHE A 168 -11.26 -16.60 -12.10
N LEU A 169 -12.24 -17.50 -12.00
CA LEU A 169 -13.46 -17.51 -12.80
C LEU A 169 -14.65 -17.50 -11.85
N VAL A 170 -15.71 -16.80 -12.25
CA VAL A 170 -17.01 -16.93 -11.59
C VAL A 170 -17.53 -18.32 -11.90
N ASN A 171 -17.88 -19.10 -10.87
CA ASN A 171 -18.70 -20.28 -11.08
C ASN A 171 -20.11 -19.78 -11.42
N LEU A 172 -20.44 -19.77 -12.71
CA LEU A 172 -21.79 -19.47 -13.21
C LEU A 172 -22.76 -20.62 -12.88
#